data_AF-A0A2V6SPD4-F1
#
_entry.id   AF-A0A2V6SPD4-F1
#
_cell.length_a   1.000
_cell.length_b   1.000
_cell.length_c   1.000
_cell.angle_alpha   90.00
_cell.angle_beta   90.00
_cell.angle_gamma   90.00
#
_symmetry.space_group_name_H-M   'P 1'
#
loop_
_entity.id
_entity.type
_entity.pdbx_description
1 polymer ?
#
loop_
_entity_poly.entity_id
_entity_poly.type
_entity_poly.pdbx_seq_one_letter_code
_entity_poly.pdbx_strand_id
1 'polypeptide(L)'
;MGVGPDTPPPGPPAVRVVQAGERRRLPGPAEIRLEEGAVLRAEGTLPPDLPLGYHELRLLSDGLPIRLIVAPACCVGPEGPRGWGWGVQLYALWSRQSWGMGDFGDLARLGRWSAREAGARLLLVSPADAVLPVLPQQPSPYSPSSRRFLNPLYL
;
A
#
# COMPACT_ATOMS: atom_id res chain seq x y z
N MET A 1 -4.42 34.96 0.65
CA MET A 1 -5.00 34.86 2.01
C MET A 1 -3.98 34.16 2.89
N GLY A 2 -3.26 34.93 3.71
CA GLY A 2 -2.15 34.44 4.52
C GLY A 2 -2.62 33.75 5.79
N VAL A 3 -2.05 32.60 6.09
CA VAL A 3 -2.15 31.92 7.38
C VAL A 3 -1.31 32.73 8.37
N GLY A 4 -1.91 33.19 9.48
CA GLY A 4 -1.20 33.97 10.50
C GLY A 4 -0.03 33.19 11.11
N PRO A 5 1.07 33.86 11.52
CA PRO A 5 2.34 33.21 11.85
C PRO A 5 2.40 32.44 13.18
N ASP A 6 1.34 32.47 14.02
CA ASP A 6 1.44 31.99 15.42
C ASP A 6 0.55 30.79 15.78
N THR A 7 -0.02 30.08 14.80
CA THR A 7 -0.59 28.75 15.07
C THR A 7 0.39 27.69 14.57
N PRO A 8 1.14 27.00 15.44
CA PRO A 8 1.92 25.85 15.00
C PRO A 8 0.97 24.89 14.28
N PRO A 9 1.40 24.27 13.16
CA PRO A 9 0.57 23.29 12.49
C PRO A 9 0.12 22.27 13.53
N PRO A 10 -1.16 21.86 13.54
CA PRO A 10 -1.63 20.87 14.50
C PRO A 10 -0.65 19.69 14.43
N GLY A 11 -0.11 19.32 15.59
CA GLY A 11 0.75 18.15 15.69
C GLY A 11 0.06 16.95 15.04
N PRO A 12 0.81 15.98 14.50
CA PRO A 12 0.21 14.83 13.86
C PRO A 12 -0.83 14.22 14.82
N PRO A 13 -2.06 13.90 14.34
CA PRO A 13 -3.05 13.29 15.20
C PRO A 13 -2.44 12.04 15.81
N ALA A 14 -2.65 11.84 17.11
CA ALA A 14 -2.13 10.66 17.78
C ALA A 14 -2.57 9.41 17.02
N VAL A 15 -1.64 8.50 16.72
CA VAL A 15 -1.93 7.27 15.98
C VAL A 15 -1.96 6.10 16.95
N ARG A 16 -2.92 5.20 16.74
CA ARG A 16 -3.03 3.92 17.45
C ARG A 16 -3.24 2.81 16.44
N VAL A 17 -2.37 1.82 16.48
CA VAL A 17 -2.50 0.60 15.67
C VAL A 17 -2.87 -0.54 16.59
N VAL A 18 -3.88 -1.32 16.21
CA VAL A 18 -4.31 -2.54 16.91
C VAL A 18 -4.48 -3.66 15.91
N GLN A 19 -4.33 -4.90 16.35
CA GLN A 19 -4.70 -6.05 15.54
C GLN A 19 -6.21 -6.30 15.59
N ALA A 20 -6.79 -6.81 14.50
CA ALA A 20 -8.18 -7.25 14.50
C ALA A 20 -8.43 -8.28 15.62
N GLY A 21 -9.48 -8.07 16.42
CA GLY A 21 -9.78 -8.90 17.58
C GLY A 21 -8.93 -8.62 18.83
N GLU A 22 -7.96 -7.71 18.78
CA GLU A 22 -7.14 -7.35 19.95
C GLU A 22 -7.99 -6.69 21.04
N ARG A 23 -7.92 -7.22 22.26
CA ARG A 23 -8.54 -6.60 23.45
C ARG A 23 -7.71 -5.42 23.93
N ARG A 24 -7.98 -4.23 23.40
CA ARG A 24 -7.31 -3.00 23.82
C ARG A 24 -8.15 -2.20 24.83
N ARG A 25 -7.57 -1.87 25.99
CA ARG A 25 -8.23 -1.00 26.98
C ARG A 25 -8.28 0.46 26.52
N LEU A 26 -9.40 1.11 26.81
CA LEU A 26 -9.61 2.53 26.64
C LEU A 26 -9.43 3.26 27.98
N PRO A 27 -8.83 4.46 28.00
CA PRO A 27 -8.68 5.25 29.22
C PRO A 27 -10.00 5.86 29.72
N GLY A 28 -11.06 5.82 28.91
CA GLY A 28 -12.40 6.30 29.26
C GLY A 28 -13.40 6.01 28.13
N PRO A 29 -14.65 6.48 28.26
CA PRO A 29 -15.65 6.41 27.20
C PRO A 29 -15.17 7.12 25.93
N ALA A 30 -15.48 6.55 24.77
CA ALA A 30 -15.02 7.04 23.49
C ALA A 30 -16.06 6.83 22.37
N GLU A 31 -15.97 7.67 21.35
CA GLU A 31 -16.66 7.50 20.07
C GLU A 31 -15.65 7.08 19.00
N ILE A 32 -16.03 6.09 18.18
CA ILE A 32 -15.23 5.56 17.08
C ILE A 32 -16.01 5.81 15.80
N ARG A 33 -15.49 6.67 14.93
CA ARG A 33 -15.97 6.83 13.56
C ARG A 33 -15.22 5.86 12.66
N LEU A 34 -15.93 4.87 12.13
CA LEU A 34 -15.40 3.89 11.20
C LEU A 34 -15.05 4.55 9.86
N GLU A 35 -14.23 3.85 9.07
CA GLU A 35 -13.78 4.34 7.76
C GLU A 35 -14.97 4.56 6.81
N GLU A 36 -15.93 3.65 6.88
CA GLU A 36 -17.22 3.69 6.17
C GLU A 36 -18.22 4.73 6.71
N GLY A 37 -17.88 5.42 7.81
CA GLY A 37 -18.64 6.55 8.33
C GLY A 37 -19.60 6.24 9.49
N ALA A 38 -19.85 4.96 9.79
CA ALA A 38 -20.64 4.58 10.96
C ALA A 38 -19.94 4.99 12.28
N VAL A 39 -20.72 5.32 13.30
CA VAL A 39 -20.21 5.76 14.61
C VAL A 39 -20.60 4.76 15.68
N LEU A 40 -19.60 4.28 16.41
CA LEU A 40 -19.75 3.36 17.54
C LEU A 40 -19.37 4.06 18.84
N ARG A 41 -20.02 3.68 19.94
CA ARG A 41 -19.58 4.05 21.29
C ARG A 41 -18.87 2.87 21.94
N ALA A 42 -17.78 3.16 22.62
CA ALA A 42 -16.97 2.17 23.31
C ALA A 42 -16.56 2.68 24.69
N GLU A 43 -16.58 1.79 25.68
CA GLU A 43 -16.14 2.09 27.04
C GLU A 43 -15.37 0.90 27.60
N GLY A 44 -14.30 1.16 28.35
CA GLY A 44 -13.44 0.15 28.95
C GLY A 44 -12.50 -0.52 27.94
N THR A 45 -13.01 -1.05 26.83
CA THR A 45 -12.23 -1.69 25.76
C THR A 45 -12.74 -1.34 24.37
N LEU A 46 -11.86 -1.42 23.36
CA LEU A 46 -12.28 -1.39 21.96
C LEU A 46 -13.22 -2.57 21.65
N PRO A 47 -14.24 -2.38 20.79
CA PRO A 47 -15.04 -3.48 20.28
C PRO A 47 -14.14 -4.51 19.56
N PRO A 48 -14.31 -5.81 19.82
CA PRO A 48 -13.44 -6.84 19.23
C PRO A 48 -13.69 -7.06 17.73
N ASP A 49 -14.86 -6.65 17.24
CA ASP A 49 -15.38 -6.84 15.88
C ASP A 49 -15.18 -5.61 14.98
N LEU A 50 -14.28 -4.69 15.36
CA LEU A 50 -13.92 -3.56 14.51
C LEU A 50 -13.42 -4.05 13.13
N PRO A 51 -13.92 -3.48 12.02
CA PRO A 51 -13.46 -3.85 10.69
C PRO A 51 -11.98 -3.46 10.49
N LEU A 52 -11.31 -4.10 9.54
CA LEU A 52 -9.99 -3.65 9.09
C LEU A 52 -10.09 -2.26 8.46
N GLY A 53 -9.12 -1.39 8.72
CA GLY A 53 -9.06 -0.09 8.07
C GLY A 53 -8.60 1.06 8.94
N TYR A 54 -8.91 2.27 8.49
CA TYR A 54 -8.51 3.54 9.07
C TYR A 54 -9.72 4.26 9.69
N HIS A 55 -9.83 4.22 11.01
CA HIS A 55 -10.90 4.82 11.78
C HIS A 55 -10.42 6.05 12.56
N GLU A 56 -11.36 6.75 13.17
CA GLU A 56 -11.07 7.86 14.07
C GLU A 56 -11.68 7.59 15.45
N LEU A 57 -10.84 7.57 16.47
CA LEU A 57 -11.21 7.41 17.87
C LEU A 57 -11.18 8.79 18.54
N ARG A 58 -12.23 9.14 19.29
CA ARG A 58 -12.30 10.35 20.11
C ARG A 58 -12.68 9.96 21.52
N LEU A 59 -11.82 10.29 22.49
CA LEU A 59 -12.19 10.12 23.90
C LEU A 59 -13.21 11.21 24.27
N LEU A 60 -14.24 10.86 25.04
CA LEU A 60 -15.23 11.85 25.48
C LEU A 60 -14.64 12.85 26.49
N SER A 61 -13.47 12.57 27.06
CA SER A 61 -12.77 13.45 28.01
C SER A 61 -12.19 14.71 27.38
N ASP A 62 -11.64 14.61 26.17
CA ASP A 62 -10.95 15.71 25.49
C ASP A 62 -11.42 15.95 24.04
N GLY A 63 -12.15 15.00 23.46
CA GLY A 63 -12.66 15.05 22.08
C GLY A 63 -11.57 15.01 21.01
N LEU A 64 -10.30 14.79 21.38
CA LEU A 64 -9.18 14.89 20.44
C LEU A 64 -9.16 13.70 19.48
N PRO A 65 -9.02 13.93 18.16
CA PRO A 65 -9.02 12.86 17.19
C PRO A 65 -7.72 12.04 17.24
N ILE A 66 -7.89 10.73 17.43
CA ILE A 66 -6.83 9.71 17.36
C ILE A 66 -7.08 8.88 16.10
N ARG A 67 -6.09 8.75 15.23
CA ARG A 67 -6.16 7.80 14.10
C ARG A 67 -6.08 6.39 14.65
N LEU A 68 -7.16 5.62 14.54
CA LEU A 68 -7.19 4.20 14.89
C LEU A 68 -7.02 3.36 13.63
N ILE A 69 -6.00 2.50 13.59
CA ILE A 69 -5.71 1.59 12.48
C ILE A 69 -5.94 0.18 12.98
N VAL A 70 -6.88 -0.54 12.37
CA VAL A 70 -7.14 -1.95 12.67
C VAL A 70 -6.49 -2.77 11.57
N ALA A 71 -5.40 -3.46 11.91
CA ALA A 71 -4.59 -4.23 10.98
C ALA A 71 -4.88 -5.74 11.12
N PRO A 72 -4.78 -6.53 10.04
CA PRO A 72 -4.83 -7.97 10.16
C PRO A 72 -3.59 -8.48 10.91
N ALA A 73 -3.73 -9.62 11.61
CA ALA A 73 -2.60 -10.25 12.31
C ALA A 73 -1.52 -10.79 11.37
N CYS A 74 -1.87 -11.06 10.11
CA CYS A 74 -0.95 -11.52 9.07
C CYS A 74 -1.34 -10.94 7.70
N CYS A 75 -0.37 -10.85 6.80
CA CYS A 75 -0.64 -10.53 5.40
C CYS A 75 -1.38 -11.69 4.72
N VAL A 76 -2.28 -11.36 3.79
CA VAL A 76 -2.90 -12.36 2.93
C VAL A 76 -1.84 -12.96 2.01
N GLY A 77 -1.65 -14.27 2.08
CA GLY A 77 -0.78 -15.03 1.20
C GLY A 77 -1.54 -15.61 0.00
N PRO A 78 -0.84 -16.02 -1.07
CA PRO A 78 -1.47 -16.71 -2.19
C PRO A 78 -2.05 -18.05 -1.75
N GLU A 79 -3.25 -18.36 -2.22
CA GLU A 79 -3.87 -19.67 -2.02
C GLU A 79 -3.34 -20.70 -3.03
N GLY A 80 -3.34 -21.97 -2.61
CA GLY A 80 -2.97 -23.10 -3.46
C GLY A 80 -1.59 -23.70 -3.16
N PRO A 81 -1.16 -24.67 -3.97
CA PRO A 81 0.09 -25.38 -3.73
C PRO A 81 1.29 -24.49 -3.95
N ARG A 82 2.40 -24.87 -3.32
CA ARG A 82 3.71 -24.27 -3.59
C ARG A 82 3.99 -24.33 -5.10
N GLY A 83 4.63 -23.29 -5.61
CA GLY A 83 5.07 -23.21 -6.99
C GLY A 83 6.35 -22.42 -7.11
N TRP A 84 6.78 -22.24 -8.35
CA TRP A 84 7.96 -21.47 -8.70
C TRP A 84 7.57 -20.31 -9.62
N GLY A 85 8.49 -19.37 -9.83
CA GLY A 85 8.29 -18.22 -10.70
C GLY A 85 9.59 -17.67 -11.24
N TRP A 86 9.47 -16.71 -12.15
CA TRP A 86 10.62 -16.03 -12.73
C TRP A 86 10.96 -14.76 -11.94
N GLY A 87 12.25 -14.51 -11.75
CA GLY A 87 12.77 -13.18 -11.42
C GLY A 87 13.24 -12.50 -12.69
N VAL A 88 12.62 -11.37 -13.04
CA VAL A 88 12.77 -10.72 -14.33
C VAL A 88 13.21 -9.27 -14.15
N GLN A 89 14.29 -8.88 -14.83
CA GLN A 89 14.60 -7.48 -15.03
C GLN A 89 13.79 -6.99 -16.23
N LEU A 90 12.74 -6.18 -15.99
CA LEU A 90 11.73 -5.83 -17.00
C LEU A 90 12.38 -5.19 -18.24
N TYR A 91 13.28 -4.24 -18.02
CA TYR A 91 14.04 -3.56 -19.08
C TYR A 91 14.90 -4.51 -19.93
N ALA A 92 15.25 -5.70 -19.41
CA ALA A 92 16.08 -6.69 -20.10
C ALA A 92 15.24 -7.74 -20.85
N LEU A 93 13.90 -7.69 -20.76
CA LEU A 93 13.07 -8.48 -21.66
C LEU A 93 13.26 -8.00 -23.09
N TRP A 94 13.13 -8.93 -24.04
CA TRP A 94 13.26 -8.61 -25.45
C TRP A 94 12.29 -9.45 -26.27
N SER A 95 11.60 -8.80 -27.19
CA SER A 95 10.86 -9.43 -28.26
C SER A 95 11.12 -8.71 -29.58
N ARG A 96 10.61 -9.29 -30.67
CA ARG A 96 10.68 -8.67 -32.00
C ARG A 96 9.83 -7.40 -32.11
N GLN A 97 8.93 -7.16 -31.15
CA GLN A 97 8.05 -6.01 -31.13
C GLN A 97 8.56 -4.88 -30.22
N SER A 98 9.51 -5.19 -29.34
CA SER A 98 10.09 -4.25 -28.37
C SER A 98 10.89 -3.14 -29.04
N TRP A 99 10.89 -1.95 -28.44
CA TRP A 99 11.63 -0.78 -28.95
C TRP A 99 13.04 -0.66 -28.33
N GLY A 100 13.77 -1.78 -28.31
CA GLY A 100 15.15 -1.85 -27.78
C GLY A 100 15.27 -2.13 -26.28
N MET A 101 14.15 -2.19 -25.56
CA MET A 101 14.06 -2.65 -24.17
C MET A 101 12.71 -3.32 -23.93
N GLY A 102 12.61 -4.10 -22.87
CA GLY A 102 11.37 -4.79 -22.52
C GLY A 102 10.28 -3.82 -22.04
N ASP A 103 9.04 -4.08 -22.44
CA ASP A 103 7.84 -3.29 -22.11
C ASP A 103 6.75 -4.13 -21.39
N PHE A 104 5.61 -3.50 -21.04
CA PHE A 104 4.49 -4.21 -20.41
C PHE A 104 3.82 -5.23 -21.34
N GLY A 105 3.91 -5.04 -22.66
CA GLY A 105 3.48 -6.02 -23.64
C GLY A 105 4.34 -7.29 -23.62
N ASP A 106 5.67 -7.14 -23.49
CA ASP A 106 6.62 -8.25 -23.31
C ASP A 106 6.35 -8.99 -22.01
N LEU A 107 6.14 -8.25 -20.91
CA LEU A 107 5.80 -8.84 -19.62
C LEU A 107 4.49 -9.65 -19.71
N ALA A 108 3.47 -9.13 -20.38
CA ALA A 108 2.20 -9.83 -20.57
C ALA A 108 2.34 -11.08 -21.45
N ARG A 109 3.18 -11.03 -22.49
CA ARG A 109 3.52 -12.21 -23.32
C ARG A 109 4.23 -13.28 -22.49
N LEU A 110 5.27 -12.89 -21.74
CA LEU A 110 6.00 -13.79 -20.86
C LEU A 110 5.08 -14.43 -19.83
N GLY A 111 4.19 -13.65 -19.19
CA GLY A 111 3.24 -14.17 -18.20
C GLY A 111 2.29 -15.22 -18.77
N ARG A 112 1.69 -14.96 -19.94
CA ARG A 112 0.80 -15.93 -20.60
C ARG A 112 1.52 -17.22 -20.97
N TRP A 113 2.71 -17.11 -21.56
CA TRP A 113 3.51 -18.27 -21.92
C TRP A 113 3.97 -19.05 -20.68
N SER A 114 4.47 -18.35 -19.66
CA SER A 114 4.97 -18.97 -18.43
C SER A 114 3.89 -19.76 -17.69
N ALA A 115 2.68 -19.23 -17.62
CA ALA A 115 1.56 -19.91 -16.96
C ALA A 115 1.09 -21.15 -17.75
N ARG A 116 1.03 -21.06 -19.09
CA ARG A 116 0.51 -22.14 -19.94
C ARG A 116 1.51 -23.26 -20.19
N GLU A 117 2.73 -22.89 -20.53
CA GLU A 117 3.75 -23.81 -21.04
C GLU A 117 4.76 -24.22 -19.97
N ALA A 118 5.10 -23.31 -19.06
CA ALA A 118 6.12 -23.56 -18.03
C ALA A 118 5.52 -23.93 -16.66
N GLY A 119 4.24 -23.70 -16.42
CA GLY A 119 3.60 -23.94 -15.13
C GLY A 119 4.11 -23.00 -14.00
N ALA A 120 4.74 -21.88 -14.36
CA ALA A 120 5.17 -20.88 -13.39
C ALA A 120 3.94 -20.15 -12.82
N ARG A 121 3.98 -19.84 -11.51
CA ARG A 121 2.86 -19.22 -10.78
C ARG A 121 3.10 -17.76 -10.41
N LEU A 122 4.30 -17.24 -10.67
CA LEU A 122 4.71 -15.89 -10.30
C LEU A 122 5.68 -15.31 -11.33
N LEU A 123 5.56 -14.00 -11.57
CA LEU A 123 6.60 -13.18 -12.16
C LEU A 123 6.98 -12.10 -11.14
N LEU A 124 8.19 -12.16 -10.62
CA LEU A 124 8.79 -11.08 -9.85
C LEU A 124 9.52 -10.17 -10.83
N VAL A 125 9.21 -8.88 -10.82
CA VAL A 125 9.80 -7.90 -11.74
C VAL A 125 10.62 -6.85 -11.00
N SER A 126 11.64 -6.32 -11.67
CA SER A 126 12.31 -5.08 -11.25
C SER A 126 11.30 -3.94 -11.07
N PRO A 127 11.56 -2.97 -10.18
CA PRO A 127 10.68 -1.81 -10.01
C PRO A 127 10.39 -1.11 -11.34
N ALA A 128 9.11 -0.80 -11.57
CA ALA A 128 8.63 -0.03 -12.72
C ALA A 128 8.31 1.42 -12.34
N ASP A 129 8.91 1.90 -11.24
CA ASP A 129 8.70 3.22 -10.67
C ASP A 129 9.11 4.34 -11.63
N ALA A 130 8.40 5.46 -11.58
CA ALA A 130 8.61 6.60 -12.47
C ALA A 130 10.02 7.17 -12.34
N VAL A 131 10.54 7.62 -13.48
CA VAL A 131 11.77 8.40 -13.60
C VAL A 131 11.43 9.79 -14.15
N LEU A 132 12.37 10.74 -14.06
CA LEU A 132 12.17 12.04 -14.70
C LEU A 132 12.15 11.87 -16.23
N PRO A 133 11.22 12.51 -16.96
CA PRO A 133 11.11 12.42 -18.42
C PRO A 133 12.14 13.33 -19.11
N VAL A 134 13.41 13.21 -18.73
CA VAL A 134 14.54 14.00 -19.26
C VAL A 134 15.69 13.09 -19.66
N LEU A 135 16.56 13.57 -20.56
CA LEU A 135 17.78 12.84 -20.92
C LEU A 135 18.98 13.34 -20.09
N PRO A 136 19.92 12.45 -19.72
CA PRO A 136 19.85 10.99 -19.87
C PRO A 136 18.78 10.36 -18.95
N GLN A 137 18.19 9.25 -19.39
CA GLN A 137 17.28 8.48 -18.54
C GLN A 137 18.05 7.84 -17.38
N GLN A 138 17.43 7.81 -16.21
CA GLN A 138 17.99 7.13 -15.04
C GLN A 138 18.04 5.61 -15.30
N PRO A 139 19.23 4.98 -15.38
CA PRO A 139 19.34 3.55 -15.69
C PRO A 139 18.97 2.65 -14.51
N SER A 140 19.08 3.12 -13.27
CA SER A 140 18.78 2.32 -12.08
C SER A 140 17.29 2.36 -11.75
N PRO A 141 16.57 1.21 -11.75
CA PRO A 141 15.17 1.15 -11.31
C PRO A 141 14.99 1.44 -9.82
N TYR A 142 16.09 1.45 -9.04
CA TYR A 142 16.08 1.73 -7.60
C TYR A 142 16.35 3.19 -7.25
N SER A 143 16.48 4.06 -8.25
CA SER A 143 16.63 5.51 -8.07
C SER A 143 15.49 6.31 -8.73
N PRO A 144 14.21 6.00 -8.42
CA PRO A 144 13.07 6.63 -9.09
C PRO A 144 12.86 8.08 -8.66
N SER A 145 12.16 8.84 -9.50
CA SER A 145 11.60 10.15 -9.15
C SER A 145 10.34 10.01 -8.27
N SER A 146 9.60 8.90 -8.41
CA SER A 146 8.44 8.58 -7.57
C SER A 146 8.18 7.09 -7.50
N ARG A 147 7.92 6.59 -6.28
CA ARG A 147 7.44 5.20 -6.02
C ARG A 147 5.91 5.04 -6.11
N ARG A 148 5.20 6.10 -6.55
CA ARG A 148 3.73 6.12 -6.68
C ARG A 148 3.26 6.05 -8.12
N PHE A 149 4.10 6.42 -9.07
CA PHE A 149 3.78 6.48 -10.49
C PHE A 149 4.67 5.52 -11.26
N LEU A 150 4.24 5.08 -12.44
CA LEU A 150 4.98 4.14 -13.29
C LEU A 150 5.87 4.88 -14.30
N ASN A 151 6.96 4.24 -14.73
CA ASN A 151 7.81 4.72 -15.82
C ASN A 151 7.09 4.57 -17.17
N PRO A 152 6.83 5.67 -17.91
CA PRO A 152 6.12 5.60 -19.19
C PRO A 152 6.92 4.91 -20.31
N LEU A 153 8.23 4.68 -20.15
CA LEU A 153 9.02 3.93 -21.14
C LEU A 153 8.62 2.46 -21.30
N TYR A 154 7.82 1.93 -20.37
CA TYR A 154 7.31 0.55 -20.45
C TYR A 154 5.96 0.43 -21.18
N LEU A 155 5.39 1.52 -21.72
CA LEU A 155 4.17 1.51 -22.53
C LEU A 155 4.47 1.20 -24.00
#